data_AF-A0A835TPJ3-F1
#
_entry.id   AF-A0A835TPJ3-F1
#
_cell.length_a   1.000
_cell.length_b   1.000
_cell.length_c   1.000
_cell.angle_alpha   90.00
_cell.angle_beta   90.00
_cell.angle_gamma   90.00
#
_symmetry.space_group_name_H-M   'P 1'
#
loop_
_entity.id
_entity.type
_entity.pdbx_description
1 polymer ?
#
loop_
_entity_poly.entity_id
_entity_poly.type
_entity_poly.pdbx_seq_one_letter_code
_entity_poly.pdbx_strand_id
1 'polypeptide(L)'
;MLGEELGTVVTRQSGAVDPHGQGPIYVCTTNDALDWVLEQTPRSRRRDLVLFQNGWLVPWLGQNSLRLGGGSVAAAEAEGQAAASGSEAAAPGAGDGAATADADADAAASVAGAGGDEITLVALYMAAGPDGTATDGLRTVASGRWAQHVSHTLSRGGVRCRAVGGADMYGAVVEKLLWASVFWMMSAALGGMNVGDIVTGHRGDVAALTAELLPPLCRQLRGIAAAGAGPAAAEAAAALEAGSELVVDALVEYSLSISSAVPSRDMALAEFRWRNGALLGMGPTPLHVSWLLRAGVPAELLEAHGVAAGAGP
;
A
#
# COMPACT_ATOMS: atom_id res chain seq x y z
N MET A 1 5.40 -25.19 1.09
CA MET A 1 4.83 -24.44 -0.05
C MET A 1 5.53 -23.10 -0.10
N LEU A 2 6.00 -22.71 -1.29
CA LEU A 2 7.03 -21.69 -1.58
C LEU A 2 8.45 -22.30 -1.49
N GLY A 3 9.07 -22.52 -2.67
CA GLY A 3 10.34 -23.22 -2.83
C GLY A 3 11.57 -22.36 -2.47
N GLU A 4 12.77 -22.86 -2.73
CA GLU A 4 14.06 -22.24 -2.38
C GLU A 4 14.36 -20.88 -3.07
N GLU A 5 13.48 -20.41 -3.95
CA GLU A 5 13.60 -19.13 -4.68
C GLU A 5 12.93 -17.93 -4.00
N LEU A 6 12.49 -18.04 -2.74
CA LEU A 6 11.90 -16.90 -2.04
C LEU A 6 12.97 -15.87 -1.67
N GLY A 7 12.69 -14.61 -2.01
CA GLY A 7 13.41 -13.46 -1.47
C GLY A 7 13.40 -13.43 0.07
N THR A 8 14.19 -12.55 0.66
CA THR A 8 14.31 -12.44 2.12
C THR A 8 12.95 -12.14 2.77
N VAL A 9 12.55 -12.90 3.79
CA VAL A 9 11.33 -12.62 4.56
C VAL A 9 11.70 -11.99 5.89
N VAL A 10 11.16 -10.81 6.17
CA VAL A 10 11.28 -10.14 7.46
C VAL A 10 10.00 -10.34 8.25
N THR A 11 10.12 -11.12 9.31
CA THR A 11 9.14 -11.34 10.37
C THR A 11 9.69 -10.77 11.68
N ARG A 12 8.86 -10.73 12.73
CA ARG A 12 9.34 -10.36 14.09
C ARG A 12 10.41 -11.30 14.65
N GLN A 13 10.63 -12.47 14.03
CA GLN A 13 11.53 -13.54 14.52
C GLN A 13 12.75 -13.75 13.62
N SER A 14 12.87 -13.06 12.48
CA SER A 14 13.98 -13.21 11.53
C SER A 14 14.94 -12.01 11.61
N GLY A 15 16.25 -12.30 11.62
CA GLY A 15 17.33 -11.33 11.85
C GLY A 15 17.62 -10.34 10.71
N ALA A 16 18.75 -9.63 10.87
CA ALA A 16 19.21 -8.53 10.01
C ALA A 16 19.22 -8.89 8.52
N VAL A 17 18.81 -7.94 7.68
CA VAL A 17 18.84 -8.08 6.22
C VAL A 17 20.29 -8.04 5.73
N ASP A 18 20.69 -9.04 4.94
CA ASP A 18 22.01 -9.09 4.31
C ASP A 18 22.25 -7.86 3.42
N PRO A 19 23.27 -7.02 3.69
CA PRO A 19 23.61 -5.86 2.85
C PRO A 19 23.95 -6.22 1.39
N HIS A 20 24.40 -7.45 1.13
CA HIS A 20 24.80 -7.95 -0.19
C HIS A 20 23.77 -8.89 -0.83
N GLY A 21 22.67 -9.16 -0.12
CA GLY A 21 21.60 -10.00 -0.65
C GLY A 21 20.93 -9.37 -1.88
N GLN A 22 20.26 -10.21 -2.67
CA GLN A 22 19.53 -9.81 -3.86
C GLN A 22 18.04 -10.18 -3.72
N GLY A 23 17.20 -9.62 -4.59
CA GLY A 23 15.78 -9.95 -4.63
C GLY A 23 14.90 -9.17 -3.63
N PRO A 24 13.59 -9.46 -3.62
CA PRO A 24 12.62 -8.76 -2.79
C PRO A 24 12.81 -9.09 -1.30
N ILE A 25 12.42 -8.14 -0.45
CA ILE A 25 12.35 -8.30 1.00
C ILE A 25 10.90 -8.20 1.43
N TYR A 26 10.27 -9.33 1.71
CA TYR A 26 8.87 -9.38 2.11
C TYR A 26 8.71 -9.01 3.58
N VAL A 27 7.95 -7.94 3.86
CA VAL A 27 7.69 -7.46 5.21
C VAL A 27 6.38 -8.07 5.72
N CYS A 28 6.49 -9.13 6.51
CA CYS A 28 5.39 -9.91 7.07
C CYS A 28 5.25 -9.67 8.58
N THR A 29 5.10 -8.40 8.96
CA THR A 29 4.92 -7.96 10.34
C THR A 29 3.83 -6.87 10.43
N THR A 30 3.45 -6.47 11.64
CA THR A 30 2.48 -5.39 11.86
C THR A 30 3.09 -4.02 11.60
N ASN A 31 2.23 -3.02 11.38
CA ASN A 31 2.64 -1.64 11.17
C ASN A 31 3.53 -1.10 12.29
N ASP A 32 3.26 -1.43 13.56
CA ASP A 32 4.05 -0.93 14.69
C ASP A 32 5.49 -1.46 14.75
N ALA A 33 5.82 -2.46 13.92
CA ALA A 33 7.18 -2.99 13.79
C ALA A 33 7.93 -2.40 12.58
N LEU A 34 7.32 -1.51 11.79
CA LEU A 34 7.93 -0.99 10.57
C LEU A 34 9.20 -0.17 10.83
N ASP A 35 9.25 0.60 11.91
CA ASP A 35 10.47 1.34 12.29
C ASP A 35 11.63 0.36 12.56
N TRP A 36 11.36 -0.70 13.32
CA TRP A 36 12.33 -1.77 13.56
C TRP A 36 12.77 -2.45 12.25
N VAL A 37 11.85 -2.71 11.31
CA VAL A 37 12.21 -3.28 9.99
C VAL A 37 13.20 -2.37 9.26
N LEU A 38 13.02 -1.05 9.30
CA LEU A 38 13.95 -0.10 8.68
C LEU A 38 15.30 -0.02 9.37
N GLU A 39 15.36 -0.24 10.68
CA GLU A 39 16.62 -0.36 11.44
C GLU A 39 17.39 -1.62 11.03
N GLN A 40 16.68 -2.72 10.79
CA GLN A 40 17.27 -3.99 10.34
C GLN A 40 17.59 -4.03 8.83
N THR A 41 17.12 -3.05 8.06
CA THR A 41 17.28 -3.02 6.61
C THR A 41 18.34 -1.98 6.21
N PRO A 42 19.50 -2.41 5.68
CA PRO A 42 20.51 -1.51 5.15
C PRO A 42 19.92 -0.53 4.14
N ARG A 43 20.35 0.75 4.16
CA ARG A 43 19.81 1.77 3.24
C ARG A 43 19.86 1.34 1.77
N SER A 44 20.93 0.66 1.35
CA SER A 44 21.07 0.12 -0.01
C SER A 44 19.98 -0.89 -0.40
N ARG A 45 19.38 -1.58 0.58
CA ARG A 45 18.36 -2.62 0.40
C ARG A 45 16.93 -2.12 0.63
N ARG A 46 16.72 -0.88 1.09
CA ARG A 46 15.36 -0.36 1.38
C ARG A 46 14.44 -0.31 0.16
N ARG A 47 15.00 -0.06 -1.02
CA ARG A 47 14.28 -0.16 -2.31
C ARG A 47 13.73 -1.56 -2.61
N ASP A 48 14.22 -2.59 -1.91
CA ASP A 48 13.78 -3.97 -2.10
C ASP A 48 12.63 -4.38 -1.18
N LEU A 49 12.21 -3.50 -0.27
CA LEU A 49 11.09 -3.76 0.62
C LEU A 49 9.78 -3.94 -0.17
N VAL A 50 9.08 -5.01 0.18
CA VAL A 50 7.73 -5.34 -0.26
C VAL A 50 6.82 -5.30 0.95
N LEU A 51 5.98 -4.27 1.02
CA LEU A 51 5.07 -4.04 2.14
C LEU A 51 3.68 -4.62 1.85
N PHE A 52 3.10 -5.32 2.83
CA PHE A 52 1.71 -5.84 2.80
C PHE A 52 0.81 -5.18 3.85
N GLN A 53 1.35 -4.18 4.54
CA GLN A 53 0.73 -3.52 5.68
C GLN A 53 -0.58 -2.81 5.28
N ASN A 54 -1.55 -2.84 6.19
CA ASN A 54 -2.85 -2.20 6.00
C ASN A 54 -2.82 -0.75 6.50
N GLY A 55 -3.79 0.07 6.08
CA GLY A 55 -3.97 1.43 6.58
C GLY A 55 -3.19 2.50 5.80
N TRP A 56 -3.16 3.71 6.36
CA TRP A 56 -2.59 4.89 5.74
C TRP A 56 -1.09 5.04 6.02
N LEU A 57 -0.27 4.31 5.28
CA LEU A 57 1.18 4.29 5.45
C LEU A 57 1.91 5.48 4.83
N VAL A 58 1.24 6.27 4.00
CA VAL A 58 1.91 7.29 3.19
C VAL A 58 2.68 8.33 4.01
N PRO A 59 2.17 8.84 5.15
CA PRO A 59 2.94 9.74 6.02
C PRO A 59 4.22 9.07 6.57
N TRP A 60 4.14 7.80 6.97
CA TRP A 60 5.28 7.04 7.47
C TRP A 60 6.34 6.82 6.38
N LEU A 61 5.93 6.53 5.15
CA LEU A 61 6.84 6.43 4.01
C LEU A 61 7.61 7.75 3.83
N GLY A 62 6.89 8.89 3.78
CA GLY A 62 7.51 10.21 3.60
C GLY A 62 8.50 10.57 4.71
N GLN A 63 8.14 10.30 5.98
CA GLN A 63 9.02 10.53 7.14
C GLN A 63 10.33 9.73 7.07
N ASN A 64 10.31 8.58 6.39
CA ASN A 64 11.45 7.67 6.27
C ASN A 64 12.20 7.79 4.93
N SER A 65 11.93 8.86 4.16
CA SER A 65 12.49 9.06 2.82
C SER A 65 12.19 7.88 1.89
N LEU A 66 11.01 7.29 2.02
CA LEU A 66 10.47 6.26 1.15
C LEU A 66 9.28 6.82 0.38
N ARG A 67 9.00 6.23 -0.78
CA ARG A 67 7.79 6.54 -1.54
C ARG A 67 7.26 5.33 -2.27
N LEU A 68 5.98 5.41 -2.65
CA LEU A 68 5.37 4.39 -3.50
C LEU A 68 6.06 4.38 -4.85
N GLY A 69 6.49 3.19 -5.29
CA GLY A 69 7.05 3.04 -6.63
C GLY A 69 6.04 3.41 -7.69
N GLY A 70 6.46 4.15 -8.71
CA GLY A 70 5.58 4.65 -9.77
C GLY A 70 4.97 3.56 -10.65
N GLY A 71 5.39 2.30 -10.48
CA GLY A 71 4.99 1.16 -11.29
C GLY A 71 5.41 1.36 -12.74
N SER A 72 6.64 0.96 -13.09
CA SER A 72 7.01 0.93 -14.51
C SER A 72 6.44 -0.34 -15.14
N VAL A 73 5.37 -0.19 -15.92
CA VAL A 73 4.95 -1.24 -16.86
C VAL A 73 6.06 -1.53 -17.89
N ALA A 74 7.01 -0.60 -18.08
CA ALA A 74 8.12 -0.67 -19.02
C ALA A 74 9.41 -1.32 -18.48
N ALA A 75 9.61 -1.40 -17.16
CA ALA A 75 10.83 -2.01 -16.59
C ALA A 75 10.84 -3.53 -16.74
N ALA A 76 9.66 -4.13 -16.93
CA ALA A 76 9.51 -5.55 -17.23
C ALA A 76 10.14 -5.95 -18.58
N GLU A 77 10.24 -5.03 -19.54
CA GLU A 77 10.84 -5.30 -20.85
C GLU A 77 12.37 -5.11 -20.83
N ALA A 78 12.88 -4.19 -20.02
CA ALA A 78 14.31 -3.87 -19.95
C ALA A 78 15.16 -4.93 -19.20
N GLU A 79 14.67 -5.48 -18.09
CA GLU A 79 15.40 -6.53 -17.35
C GLU A 79 15.36 -7.90 -18.06
N GLY A 80 14.30 -8.19 -18.83
CA GLY A 80 14.19 -9.40 -19.66
C GLY A 80 15.14 -9.40 -20.87
N GLN A 81 15.51 -8.23 -21.39
CA GLN A 81 16.45 -8.09 -22.51
C GLN A 81 17.92 -8.05 -22.06
N ALA A 82 18.21 -7.56 -20.85
CA ALA A 82 19.55 -7.63 -20.28
C ALA A 82 19.96 -9.09 -19.95
N ALA A 83 19.03 -9.92 -19.44
CA ALA A 83 19.31 -11.33 -19.15
C ALA A 83 19.47 -12.21 -20.41
N ALA A 84 18.91 -11.81 -21.55
CA ALA A 84 18.96 -12.58 -22.80
C ALA A 84 20.22 -12.35 -23.65
N SER A 85 21.12 -11.44 -23.26
CA SER A 85 22.30 -11.06 -24.06
C SER A 85 23.65 -11.59 -23.52
N GLY A 86 23.65 -12.41 -22.47
CA GLY A 86 24.87 -12.99 -21.91
C GLY A 86 25.02 -14.49 -22.15
N SER A 87 25.52 -14.91 -23.33
CA SER A 87 26.20 -16.21 -23.54
C SER A 87 26.85 -16.32 -24.94
N GLU A 88 28.16 -16.04 -25.01
CA GLU A 88 29.27 -16.54 -25.86
C GLU A 88 29.05 -16.87 -27.37
N ALA A 89 29.97 -16.55 -28.30
CA ALA A 89 31.39 -16.93 -28.26
C ALA A 89 32.34 -16.17 -29.24
N ALA A 90 33.58 -16.00 -28.75
CA ALA A 90 34.91 -16.12 -29.38
C ALA A 90 35.29 -15.49 -30.76
N ALA A 91 36.44 -14.80 -30.72
CA ALA A 91 37.22 -14.14 -31.78
C ALA A 91 37.95 -15.14 -32.74
N PRO A 92 38.75 -14.75 -33.79
CA PRO A 92 39.82 -13.73 -33.76
C PRO A 92 40.05 -12.89 -35.04
N GLY A 93 40.86 -11.81 -34.93
CA GLY A 93 41.46 -11.14 -36.10
C GLY A 93 42.13 -9.80 -35.77
N ALA A 94 43.45 -9.74 -35.93
CA ALA A 94 44.33 -8.61 -35.63
C ALA A 94 44.22 -7.44 -36.63
N GLY A 95 44.60 -6.23 -36.19
CA GLY A 95 44.88 -5.08 -37.06
C GLY A 95 45.19 -3.80 -36.29
N ASP A 96 46.44 -3.34 -36.39
CA ASP A 96 47.01 -2.11 -35.82
C ASP A 96 46.32 -0.80 -36.28
N GLY A 97 46.41 0.25 -35.47
CA GLY A 97 46.19 1.64 -35.96
C GLY A 97 45.89 2.71 -34.90
N ALA A 98 46.96 3.35 -34.40
CA ALA A 98 47.12 4.70 -33.85
C ALA A 98 45.90 5.62 -33.51
N ALA A 99 45.88 6.04 -32.23
CA ALA A 99 45.74 7.39 -31.65
C ALA A 99 44.82 8.46 -32.27
N THR A 100 43.93 9.04 -31.44
CA THR A 100 43.89 10.49 -31.09
C THR A 100 43.08 10.73 -29.81
N ALA A 101 43.46 11.79 -29.08
CA ALA A 101 42.99 12.21 -27.76
C ALA A 101 41.75 13.13 -27.77
N ASP A 102 41.41 13.59 -26.57
CA ASP A 102 40.45 14.61 -26.11
C ASP A 102 39.07 14.09 -25.67
N ALA A 103 38.79 14.03 -24.36
CA ALA A 103 38.53 15.15 -23.44
C ALA A 103 37.19 15.82 -23.74
N ASP A 104 36.15 15.39 -23.02
CA ASP A 104 35.24 16.30 -22.32
C ASP A 104 34.40 15.48 -21.34
N ALA A 105 34.95 15.38 -20.13
CA ALA A 105 34.17 15.13 -18.94
C ALA A 105 33.52 16.46 -18.53
N ASP A 106 32.33 16.32 -17.94
CA ASP A 106 31.63 17.30 -17.11
C ASP A 106 30.58 18.17 -17.83
N ALA A 107 29.32 17.93 -17.46
CA ALA A 107 28.25 18.90 -17.19
C ALA A 107 26.85 18.33 -17.49
N ALA A 108 26.34 17.49 -16.59
CA ALA A 108 24.90 17.37 -16.37
C ALA A 108 24.60 16.95 -14.92
N ALA A 109 25.16 17.71 -13.98
CA ALA A 109 24.63 17.79 -12.64
C ALA A 109 23.48 18.82 -12.58
N SER A 110 22.47 18.52 -11.76
CA SER A 110 21.21 19.26 -11.49
C SER A 110 20.09 18.96 -12.50
N VAL A 111 19.03 18.24 -12.11
CA VAL A 111 18.12 18.62 -11.03
C VAL A 111 17.89 17.47 -10.04
N ALA A 112 18.38 17.61 -8.81
CA ALA A 112 17.98 16.77 -7.69
C ALA A 112 16.54 17.14 -7.28
N GLY A 113 15.56 16.36 -7.71
CA GLY A 113 14.17 16.46 -7.29
C GLY A 113 13.80 15.34 -6.30
N ALA A 114 13.62 15.69 -5.03
CA ALA A 114 12.95 14.91 -3.96
C ALA A 114 13.32 13.41 -3.88
N GLY A 115 14.54 13.12 -3.39
CA GLY A 115 15.11 11.77 -3.31
C GLY A 115 14.60 10.93 -2.14
N GLY A 116 13.66 10.03 -2.42
CA GLY A 116 13.30 8.91 -1.55
C GLY A 116 13.33 7.58 -2.29
N ASP A 117 13.67 6.49 -1.61
CA ASP A 117 13.71 5.16 -2.22
C ASP A 117 12.28 4.70 -2.57
N GLU A 118 12.08 4.26 -3.81
CA GLU A 118 10.83 3.63 -4.24
C GLU A 118 10.74 2.21 -3.69
N ILE A 119 9.65 1.94 -2.97
CA ILE A 119 9.34 0.63 -2.41
C ILE A 119 8.24 -0.05 -3.22
N THR A 120 8.10 -1.36 -3.03
CA THR A 120 6.94 -2.10 -3.54
C THR A 120 5.87 -2.16 -2.45
N LEU A 121 4.66 -1.68 -2.74
CA LEU A 121 3.51 -1.81 -1.83
C LEU A 121 2.47 -2.73 -2.46
N VAL A 122 1.84 -3.55 -1.63
CA VAL A 122 0.77 -4.47 -1.99
C VAL A 122 -0.51 -4.09 -1.25
N ALA A 123 -1.53 -3.67 -2.00
CA ALA A 123 -2.88 -3.51 -1.48
C ALA A 123 -3.53 -4.90 -1.48
N LEU A 124 -3.23 -5.67 -0.45
CA LEU A 124 -3.63 -7.09 -0.35
C LEU A 124 -5.13 -7.26 -0.01
N TYR A 125 -5.87 -7.96 -0.86
CA TYR A 125 -7.24 -8.39 -0.61
C TYR A 125 -7.28 -9.92 -0.60
N MET A 126 -7.20 -10.50 0.60
CA MET A 126 -7.37 -11.93 0.83
C MET A 126 -7.80 -12.19 2.27
N ALA A 127 -8.40 -13.36 2.50
CA ALA A 127 -8.52 -13.93 3.84
C ALA A 127 -7.52 -15.09 3.97
N ALA A 128 -6.86 -15.19 5.11
CA ALA A 128 -6.05 -16.36 5.47
C ALA A 128 -6.79 -17.17 6.54
N GLY A 129 -6.92 -18.47 6.31
CA GLY A 129 -7.38 -19.44 7.30
C GLY A 129 -6.26 -19.87 8.26
N PRO A 130 -6.61 -20.37 9.46
CA PRO A 130 -5.63 -20.85 10.45
C PRO A 130 -4.86 -22.10 9.97
N ASP A 131 -5.37 -22.78 8.95
CA ASP A 131 -4.75 -23.93 8.28
C ASP A 131 -3.80 -23.52 7.13
N GLY A 132 -3.56 -22.21 6.96
CA GLY A 132 -2.73 -21.67 5.90
C GLY A 132 -3.43 -21.58 4.55
N THR A 133 -4.74 -21.84 4.47
CA THR A 133 -5.52 -21.59 3.26
C THR A 133 -5.63 -20.09 3.00
N ALA A 134 -5.60 -19.71 1.72
CA ALA A 134 -5.82 -18.34 1.29
C ALA A 134 -7.08 -18.29 0.43
N THR A 135 -8.00 -17.39 0.76
CA THR A 135 -9.13 -17.05 -0.10
C THR A 135 -8.85 -15.72 -0.77
N ASP A 136 -8.82 -15.74 -2.10
CA ASP A 136 -8.63 -14.56 -2.92
C ASP A 136 -9.78 -13.55 -2.74
N GLY A 137 -9.45 -12.30 -2.47
CA GLY A 137 -10.40 -11.18 -2.43
C GLY A 137 -10.56 -10.46 -3.78
N LEU A 138 -9.90 -10.95 -4.83
CA LEU A 138 -10.03 -10.58 -6.25
C LEU A 138 -9.56 -9.17 -6.64
N ARG A 139 -9.19 -8.35 -5.65
CA ARG A 139 -8.82 -6.93 -5.84
C ARG A 139 -7.37 -6.63 -5.49
N THR A 140 -6.54 -7.64 -5.21
CA THR A 140 -5.15 -7.40 -4.84
C THR A 140 -4.39 -6.73 -5.98
N VAL A 141 -3.72 -5.63 -5.66
CA VAL A 141 -2.81 -4.94 -6.57
C VAL A 141 -1.47 -4.69 -5.90
N ALA A 142 -0.42 -4.60 -6.71
CA ALA A 142 0.93 -4.26 -6.27
C ALA A 142 1.53 -3.20 -7.19
N SER A 143 2.31 -2.28 -6.63
CA SER A 143 3.06 -1.30 -7.40
C SER A 143 4.47 -1.12 -6.85
N GLY A 144 5.42 -0.83 -7.74
CA GLY A 144 6.85 -0.76 -7.45
C GLY A 144 7.65 -1.84 -8.16
N ARG A 145 8.98 -1.83 -7.95
CA ARG A 145 9.93 -2.65 -8.73
C ARG A 145 9.67 -4.15 -8.66
N TRP A 146 9.14 -4.65 -7.55
CA TRP A 146 8.86 -6.07 -7.33
C TRP A 146 7.41 -6.46 -7.63
N ALA A 147 6.58 -5.55 -8.17
CA ALA A 147 5.14 -5.79 -8.36
C ALA A 147 4.83 -7.04 -9.21
N GLN A 148 5.59 -7.26 -10.29
CA GLN A 148 5.44 -8.45 -11.14
C GLN A 148 5.84 -9.73 -10.41
N HIS A 149 6.96 -9.71 -9.69
CA HIS A 149 7.41 -10.84 -8.90
C HIS A 149 6.40 -11.19 -7.77
N VAL A 150 5.84 -10.18 -7.10
CA VAL A 150 4.76 -10.33 -6.13
C VAL A 150 3.52 -10.94 -6.77
N SER A 151 3.11 -10.43 -7.94
CA SER A 151 1.96 -10.93 -8.68
C SER A 151 2.08 -12.43 -8.98
N HIS A 152 3.24 -12.86 -9.49
CA HIS A 152 3.52 -14.27 -9.75
C HIS A 152 3.53 -15.11 -8.46
N THR A 153 4.16 -14.59 -7.39
CA THR A 153 4.26 -15.28 -6.10
C THR A 153 2.90 -15.51 -5.47
N LEU A 154 2.05 -14.48 -5.41
CA LEU A 154 0.69 -14.60 -4.86
C LEU A 154 -0.19 -15.54 -5.69
N SER A 155 -0.05 -15.51 -7.02
CA SER A 155 -0.81 -16.38 -7.92
C SER A 155 -0.50 -17.87 -7.68
N ARG A 156 0.76 -18.22 -7.36
CA ARG A 156 1.13 -19.58 -6.93
C ARG A 156 0.49 -19.99 -5.60
N GLY A 157 0.15 -19.03 -4.76
CA GLY A 157 -0.59 -19.21 -3.51
C GLY A 157 -2.12 -19.11 -3.67
N GLY A 158 -2.64 -19.04 -4.90
CA GLY A 158 -4.07 -18.96 -5.17
C GLY A 158 -4.70 -17.57 -5.00
N VAL A 159 -3.88 -16.52 -4.84
CA VAL A 159 -4.35 -15.13 -4.70
C VAL A 159 -4.00 -14.35 -5.97
N ARG A 160 -5.00 -13.87 -6.70
CA ARG A 160 -4.77 -13.03 -7.89
C ARG A 160 -4.24 -11.69 -7.46
N CYS A 161 -3.17 -11.23 -8.09
CA CYS A 161 -2.59 -9.91 -7.87
C CYS A 161 -2.22 -9.27 -9.21
N ARG A 162 -2.64 -8.02 -9.43
CA ARG A 162 -2.26 -7.23 -10.60
C ARG A 162 -1.13 -6.27 -10.27
N ALA A 163 -0.09 -6.24 -11.10
CA ALA A 163 0.87 -5.14 -11.08
C ALA A 163 0.25 -3.89 -11.73
N VAL A 164 0.30 -2.75 -11.04
CA VAL A 164 -0.36 -1.49 -11.47
C VAL A 164 0.59 -0.29 -11.34
N GLY A 165 0.24 0.79 -12.04
CA GLY A 165 0.94 2.08 -11.92
C GLY A 165 0.66 2.79 -10.61
N GLY A 166 1.40 3.87 -10.34
CA GLY A 166 1.27 4.64 -9.09
C GLY A 166 -0.13 5.19 -8.84
N ALA A 167 -0.81 5.73 -9.86
CA ALA A 167 -2.15 6.33 -9.70
C ALA A 167 -3.19 5.29 -9.26
N ASP A 168 -3.25 4.15 -9.96
CA ASP A 168 -4.09 3.01 -9.60
C ASP A 168 -3.78 2.50 -8.18
N MET A 169 -2.50 2.49 -7.79
CA MET A 169 -2.09 2.07 -6.45
C MET A 169 -2.60 3.03 -5.37
N TYR A 170 -2.48 4.34 -5.57
CA TYR A 170 -3.03 5.33 -4.65
C TYR A 170 -4.56 5.19 -4.53
N GLY A 171 -5.26 4.97 -5.64
CA GLY A 171 -6.69 4.66 -5.65
C GLY A 171 -7.02 3.44 -4.80
N ALA A 172 -6.32 2.33 -5.02
CA ALA A 172 -6.52 1.09 -4.26
C ALA A 172 -6.22 1.25 -2.76
N VAL A 173 -5.20 2.03 -2.38
CA VAL A 173 -4.90 2.33 -0.96
C VAL A 173 -6.04 3.13 -0.31
N VAL A 174 -6.60 4.12 -1.01
CA VAL A 174 -7.75 4.90 -0.52
C VAL A 174 -8.99 4.02 -0.37
N GLU A 175 -9.35 3.24 -1.39
CA GLU A 175 -10.49 2.31 -1.32
C GLU A 175 -10.33 1.32 -0.17
N LYS A 176 -9.14 0.72 -0.03
CA LYS A 176 -8.85 -0.25 1.04
C LYS A 176 -8.93 0.38 2.42
N LEU A 177 -8.40 1.59 2.59
CA LEU A 177 -8.48 2.33 3.86
C LEU A 177 -9.93 2.66 4.22
N LEU A 178 -10.72 3.16 3.26
CA LEU A 178 -12.14 3.44 3.45
C LEU A 178 -12.88 2.17 3.88
N TRP A 179 -12.70 1.06 3.14
CA TRP A 179 -13.33 -0.21 3.49
C TRP A 179 -12.95 -0.68 4.90
N ALA A 180 -11.65 -0.70 5.19
CA ALA A 180 -11.08 -1.19 6.45
C ALA A 180 -11.36 -0.27 7.65
N SER A 181 -11.89 0.94 7.43
CA SER A 181 -12.26 1.91 8.46
C SER A 181 -13.78 1.99 8.66
N VAL A 182 -14.55 1.86 7.58
CA VAL A 182 -16.02 1.98 7.59
C VAL A 182 -16.69 0.70 8.08
N PHE A 183 -16.32 -0.47 7.51
CA PHE A 183 -17.13 -1.68 7.70
C PHE A 183 -17.02 -2.31 9.07
N TRP A 184 -15.84 -2.29 9.70
CA TRP A 184 -15.72 -2.79 11.08
C TRP A 184 -16.49 -1.89 12.06
N MET A 185 -16.43 -0.58 11.85
CA MET A 185 -17.05 0.42 12.70
C MET A 185 -18.57 0.29 12.61
N MET A 186 -19.11 0.23 11.39
CA MET A 186 -20.54 -0.02 11.17
C MET A 186 -20.96 -1.38 11.72
N SER A 187 -20.18 -2.44 11.46
CA SER A 187 -20.45 -3.78 12.00
C SER A 187 -20.56 -3.76 13.53
N ALA A 188 -19.58 -3.19 14.22
CA ALA A 188 -19.59 -3.07 15.68
C ALA A 188 -20.77 -2.22 16.18
N ALA A 189 -21.04 -1.08 15.55
CA ALA A 189 -22.15 -0.20 15.90
C ALA A 189 -23.53 -0.82 15.67
N LEU A 190 -23.64 -1.76 14.73
CA LEU A 190 -24.86 -2.48 14.37
C LEU A 190 -24.94 -3.89 14.99
N GLY A 191 -24.21 -4.13 16.08
CA GLY A 191 -24.31 -5.37 16.85
C GLY A 191 -23.62 -6.58 16.22
N GLY A 192 -22.51 -6.36 15.50
CA GLY A 192 -21.74 -7.42 14.83
C GLY A 192 -22.29 -7.83 13.47
N MET A 193 -23.01 -6.94 12.79
CA MET A 193 -23.60 -7.20 11.47
C MET A 193 -22.52 -7.55 10.44
N ASN A 194 -22.78 -8.55 9.59
CA ASN A 194 -21.86 -8.89 8.50
C ASN A 194 -21.88 -7.82 7.40
N VAL A 195 -20.82 -7.76 6.60
CA VAL A 195 -20.67 -6.71 5.59
C VAL A 195 -21.69 -6.79 4.45
N GLY A 196 -22.25 -7.97 4.15
CA GLY A 196 -23.31 -8.16 3.17
C GLY A 196 -24.64 -7.53 3.59
N ASP A 197 -25.03 -7.72 4.84
CA ASP A 197 -26.24 -7.12 5.42
C ASP A 197 -26.07 -5.60 5.57
N ILE A 198 -24.86 -5.13 5.92
CA ILE A 198 -24.55 -3.69 5.95
C ILE A 198 -24.78 -3.06 4.57
N VAL A 199 -24.23 -3.64 3.49
CA VAL A 199 -24.42 -3.02 2.16
C VAL A 199 -25.84 -3.17 1.62
N THR A 200 -26.61 -4.14 2.11
CA THR A 200 -28.01 -4.34 1.70
C THR A 200 -28.95 -3.39 2.45
N GLY A 201 -28.76 -3.21 3.76
CA GLY A 201 -29.63 -2.42 4.62
C GLY A 201 -29.16 -0.97 4.87
N HIS A 202 -27.87 -0.71 4.71
CA HIS A 202 -27.21 0.55 5.12
C HIS A 202 -26.33 1.16 4.01
N ARG A 203 -26.60 0.88 2.73
CA ARG A 203 -25.85 1.48 1.59
C ARG A 203 -25.80 3.01 1.67
N GLY A 204 -26.88 3.65 2.12
CA GLY A 204 -26.93 5.10 2.29
C GLY A 204 -25.94 5.62 3.34
N ASP A 205 -25.77 4.89 4.44
CA ASP A 205 -24.78 5.23 5.48
C ASP A 205 -23.35 5.03 4.97
N VAL A 206 -23.09 3.96 4.20
CA VAL A 206 -21.79 3.72 3.53
C VAL A 206 -21.45 4.87 2.57
N ALA A 207 -22.42 5.29 1.75
CA ALA A 207 -22.26 6.40 0.82
C ALA A 207 -22.00 7.73 1.56
N ALA A 208 -22.74 8.01 2.63
CA ALA A 208 -22.56 9.22 3.43
C ALA A 208 -21.19 9.28 4.12
N LEU A 209 -20.74 8.16 4.71
CA LEU A 209 -19.39 8.05 5.28
C LEU A 209 -18.31 8.23 4.22
N THR A 210 -18.49 7.64 3.03
CA THR A 210 -17.55 7.80 1.92
C THR A 210 -17.49 9.26 1.45
N ALA A 211 -18.63 9.93 1.33
CA ALA A 211 -18.71 11.34 0.95
C ALA A 211 -18.03 12.27 1.96
N GLU A 212 -18.06 11.94 3.26
CA GLU A 212 -17.35 12.69 4.30
C GLU A 212 -15.83 12.44 4.28
N LEU A 213 -15.42 11.17 4.13
CA LEU A 213 -14.03 10.73 4.30
C LEU A 213 -13.17 10.87 3.04
N LEU A 214 -13.76 10.82 1.84
CA LEU A 214 -13.01 10.88 0.59
C LEU A 214 -12.32 12.24 0.35
N PRO A 215 -12.98 13.41 0.55
CA PRO A 215 -12.34 14.70 0.34
C PRO A 215 -11.05 14.94 1.16
N PRO A 216 -10.98 14.65 2.48
CA PRO A 216 -9.71 14.77 3.22
C PRO A 216 -8.61 13.86 2.68
N LEU A 217 -8.94 12.63 2.26
CA LEU A 217 -7.96 11.72 1.64
C LEU A 217 -7.42 12.29 0.32
N CYS A 218 -8.29 12.80 -0.55
CA CYS A 218 -7.86 13.43 -1.79
C CYS A 218 -7.01 14.69 -1.55
N ARG A 219 -7.25 15.45 -0.47
CA ARG A 219 -6.35 16.55 -0.06
C ARG A 219 -4.98 16.03 0.36
N GLN A 220 -4.90 14.93 1.12
CA GLN A 220 -3.63 14.31 1.49
C GLN A 220 -2.83 13.88 0.25
N LEU A 221 -3.49 13.21 -0.70
CA LEU A 221 -2.87 12.81 -1.97
C LEU A 221 -2.30 13.99 -2.77
N ARG A 222 -3.03 15.11 -2.85
CA ARG A 222 -2.50 16.33 -3.46
C ARG A 222 -1.30 16.90 -2.72
N GLY A 223 -1.30 16.84 -1.38
CA GLY A 223 -0.16 17.23 -0.56
C GLY A 223 1.08 16.39 -0.85
N ILE A 224 0.91 15.06 -1.01
CA ILE A 224 1.98 14.13 -1.40
C ILE A 224 2.56 14.47 -2.77
N ALA A 225 1.69 14.76 -3.75
CA ALA A 225 2.11 15.16 -5.09
C ALA A 225 2.84 16.51 -5.08
N ALA A 226 2.31 17.51 -4.36
CA ALA A 226 2.92 18.83 -4.23
C ALA A 226 4.30 18.79 -3.54
N ALA A 227 4.51 17.83 -2.64
CA ALA A 227 5.81 17.58 -2.01
C ALA A 227 6.80 16.80 -2.91
N GLY A 228 6.40 16.40 -4.12
CA GLY A 228 7.23 15.60 -5.04
C GLY A 228 7.43 14.14 -4.63
N ALA A 229 6.77 13.70 -3.54
CA ALA A 229 6.91 12.34 -3.00
C ALA A 229 6.07 11.30 -3.75
N GLY A 230 5.15 11.73 -4.61
CA GLY A 230 4.31 10.83 -5.40
C GLY A 230 3.55 11.59 -6.48
N PRO A 231 4.14 11.87 -7.64
CA PRO A 231 3.50 12.69 -8.68
C PRO A 231 2.16 12.11 -9.14
N ALA A 232 2.03 10.78 -9.19
CA ALA A 232 0.79 10.09 -9.54
C ALA A 232 -0.33 10.23 -8.49
N ALA A 233 -0.05 10.74 -7.29
CA ALA A 233 -1.06 10.93 -6.25
C ALA A 233 -2.09 12.01 -6.62
N ALA A 234 -1.69 13.05 -7.36
CA ALA A 234 -2.61 14.09 -7.83
C ALA A 234 -3.60 13.55 -8.87
N GLU A 235 -3.12 12.69 -9.77
CA GLU A 235 -3.96 11.99 -10.75
C GLU A 235 -4.98 11.08 -10.05
N ALA A 236 -4.53 10.28 -9.08
CA ALA A 236 -5.42 9.44 -8.27
C ALA A 236 -6.49 10.27 -7.53
N ALA A 237 -6.10 11.39 -6.93
CA ALA A 237 -7.05 12.29 -6.25
C ALA A 237 -8.13 12.82 -7.20
N ALA A 238 -7.75 13.23 -8.40
CA ALA A 238 -8.69 13.73 -9.41
C ALA A 238 -9.64 12.61 -9.89
N ALA A 239 -9.12 11.41 -10.14
CA ALA A 239 -9.92 10.26 -10.55
C ALA A 239 -10.93 9.84 -9.47
N LEU A 240 -10.50 9.78 -8.20
CA LEU A 240 -11.35 9.44 -7.06
C LEU A 240 -12.50 10.43 -6.86
N GLU A 241 -12.25 11.74 -6.99
CA GLU A 241 -13.29 12.75 -6.85
C GLU A 241 -14.28 12.73 -8.00
N ALA A 242 -13.78 12.61 -9.24
CA ALA A 242 -14.62 12.49 -10.42
C ALA A 242 -15.48 11.21 -10.39
N GLY A 243 -14.98 10.14 -9.77
CA GLY A 243 -15.61 8.83 -9.64
C GLY A 243 -16.10 8.49 -8.24
N SER A 244 -16.49 9.45 -7.41
CA SER A 244 -16.86 9.19 -6.00
C SER A 244 -17.97 8.14 -5.82
N GLU A 245 -18.95 8.08 -6.72
CA GLU A 245 -19.97 7.01 -6.74
C GLU A 245 -19.36 5.63 -7.06
N LEU A 246 -18.36 5.58 -7.95
CA LEU A 246 -17.64 4.34 -8.27
C LEU A 246 -16.83 3.84 -7.08
N VAL A 247 -16.36 4.73 -6.20
CA VAL A 247 -15.73 4.34 -4.93
C VAL A 247 -16.74 3.63 -4.04
N VAL A 248 -17.97 4.15 -3.91
CA VAL A 248 -19.03 3.48 -3.14
C VAL A 248 -19.36 2.11 -3.74
N ASP A 249 -19.50 2.03 -5.06
CA ASP A 249 -19.78 0.77 -5.75
C ASP A 249 -18.65 -0.25 -5.55
N ALA A 250 -17.40 0.18 -5.60
CA ALA A 250 -16.22 -0.64 -5.30
C ALA A 250 -16.26 -1.21 -3.87
N LEU A 251 -16.59 -0.39 -2.88
CA LEU A 251 -16.73 -0.81 -1.48
C LEU A 251 -17.87 -1.83 -1.32
N VAL A 252 -18.99 -1.61 -2.01
CA VAL A 252 -20.16 -2.51 -1.98
C VAL A 252 -19.85 -3.84 -2.66
N GLU A 253 -19.28 -3.81 -3.86
CA GLU A 253 -18.91 -5.00 -4.63
C GLU A 253 -17.95 -5.88 -3.85
N TYR A 254 -16.91 -5.30 -3.23
CA TYR A 254 -15.99 -6.07 -2.41
C TYR A 254 -16.70 -6.66 -1.18
N SER A 255 -17.56 -5.90 -0.51
CA SER A 255 -18.32 -6.42 0.64
C SER A 255 -19.24 -7.58 0.25
N LEU A 256 -19.85 -7.54 -0.94
CA LEU A 256 -20.68 -8.64 -1.46
C LEU A 256 -19.85 -9.90 -1.78
N SER A 257 -18.60 -9.75 -2.21
CA SER A 257 -17.72 -10.91 -2.48
C SER A 257 -17.32 -11.66 -1.20
N ILE A 258 -17.42 -11.01 -0.05
CA ILE A 258 -17.20 -11.57 1.29
C ILE A 258 -18.41 -11.34 2.21
N SER A 259 -19.62 -11.49 1.67
CA SER A 259 -20.88 -11.06 2.32
C SER A 259 -21.09 -11.54 3.75
N SER A 260 -20.65 -12.77 4.08
CA SER A 260 -20.77 -13.33 5.43
C SER A 260 -19.73 -12.84 6.45
N ALA A 261 -18.74 -12.06 6.01
CA ALA A 261 -17.65 -11.62 6.87
C ALA A 261 -18.13 -10.63 7.93
N VAL A 262 -17.71 -10.86 9.17
CA VAL A 262 -17.85 -9.93 10.30
C VAL A 262 -16.46 -9.39 10.62
N PRO A 263 -16.16 -8.11 10.35
CA PRO A 263 -14.83 -7.57 10.63
C PRO A 263 -14.50 -7.60 12.12
N SER A 264 -13.27 -7.96 12.47
CA SER A 264 -12.82 -8.03 13.86
C SER A 264 -12.62 -6.63 14.46
N ARG A 265 -13.38 -6.33 15.52
CA ARG A 265 -13.22 -5.11 16.33
C ARG A 265 -11.83 -5.05 16.98
N ASP A 266 -11.35 -6.16 17.53
CA ASP A 266 -10.04 -6.19 18.22
C ASP A 266 -8.90 -5.89 17.25
N MET A 267 -8.93 -6.47 16.04
CA MET A 267 -7.96 -6.17 14.99
C MET A 267 -8.05 -4.70 14.55
N ALA A 268 -9.25 -4.17 14.40
CA ALA A 268 -9.45 -2.77 14.00
C ALA A 268 -8.95 -1.78 15.07
N LEU A 269 -9.14 -2.09 16.36
CA LEU A 269 -8.63 -1.29 17.47
C LEU A 269 -7.10 -1.39 17.59
N ALA A 270 -6.52 -2.57 17.37
CA ALA A 270 -5.07 -2.74 17.33
C ALA A 270 -4.41 -1.92 16.20
N GLU A 271 -5.09 -1.78 15.06
CA GLU A 271 -4.61 -0.98 13.93
C GLU A 271 -5.19 0.45 13.89
N PHE A 272 -5.85 0.91 14.96
CA PHE A 272 -6.65 2.14 14.94
C PHE A 272 -5.86 3.36 14.46
N ARG A 273 -4.64 3.55 14.98
CA ARG A 273 -3.71 4.62 14.58
C ARG A 273 -3.53 4.71 13.07
N TRP A 274 -3.48 3.57 12.38
CA TRP A 274 -3.19 3.46 10.96
C TRP A 274 -4.46 3.51 10.10
N ARG A 275 -5.65 3.42 10.70
CA ARG A 275 -6.95 3.41 10.03
C ARG A 275 -7.77 4.63 10.42
N ASN A 276 -8.75 4.47 11.31
CA ASN A 276 -9.64 5.54 11.75
C ASN A 276 -8.90 6.68 12.46
N GLY A 277 -7.83 6.38 13.23
CA GLY A 277 -6.97 7.39 13.83
C GLY A 277 -6.26 8.27 12.79
N ALA A 278 -5.80 7.67 11.69
CA ALA A 278 -5.23 8.44 10.57
C ALA A 278 -6.29 9.36 9.95
N LEU A 279 -7.52 8.88 9.75
CA LEU A 279 -8.62 9.69 9.21
C LEU A 279 -9.00 10.86 10.12
N LEU A 280 -9.04 10.65 11.44
CA LEU A 280 -9.28 11.72 12.43
C LEU A 280 -8.20 12.81 12.35
N GLY A 281 -6.95 12.43 12.09
CA GLY A 281 -5.84 13.36 11.87
C GLY A 281 -5.95 14.19 10.58
N MET A 282 -6.88 13.90 9.67
CA MET A 282 -7.04 14.63 8.40
C MET A 282 -8.05 15.79 8.48
N GLY A 283 -8.71 15.95 9.63
CA GLY A 283 -9.64 17.05 9.92
C GLY A 283 -10.98 16.57 10.49
N PRO A 284 -11.94 17.50 10.67
CA PRO A 284 -13.24 17.18 11.25
C PRO A 284 -14.04 16.19 10.38
N THR A 285 -14.53 15.12 11.01
CA THR A 285 -15.34 14.06 10.38
C THR A 285 -16.51 13.68 11.31
N PRO A 286 -17.51 14.57 11.50
CA PRO A 286 -18.55 14.38 12.51
C PRO A 286 -19.39 13.11 12.33
N LEU A 287 -19.71 12.70 11.10
CA LEU A 287 -20.45 11.46 10.85
C LEU A 287 -19.60 10.25 11.25
N HIS A 288 -18.34 10.19 10.80
CA HIS A 288 -17.38 9.17 11.18
C HIS A 288 -17.20 9.09 12.71
N VAL A 289 -17.01 10.23 13.39
CA VAL A 289 -16.92 10.27 14.86
C VAL A 289 -18.19 9.72 15.52
N SER A 290 -19.38 10.09 15.01
CA SER A 290 -20.63 9.56 15.55
C SER A 290 -20.73 8.03 15.45
N TRP A 291 -20.23 7.45 14.36
CA TRP A 291 -20.19 5.99 14.19
C TRP A 291 -19.11 5.32 15.05
N LEU A 292 -17.95 5.95 15.24
CA LEU A 292 -16.91 5.45 16.16
C LEU A 292 -17.44 5.40 17.61
N LEU A 293 -18.19 6.42 18.04
CA LEU A 293 -18.83 6.43 19.36
C LEU A 293 -19.87 5.31 19.48
N ARG A 294 -20.71 5.11 18.45
CA ARG A 294 -21.68 3.99 18.41
C ARG A 294 -21.01 2.62 18.40
N ALA A 295 -19.84 2.50 17.77
CA ALA A 295 -19.02 1.28 17.76
C ALA A 295 -18.34 1.00 19.12
N GLY A 296 -18.51 1.88 20.11
CA GLY A 296 -17.95 1.74 21.44
C GLY A 296 -16.43 1.89 21.44
N VAL A 297 -15.87 2.79 20.62
CA VAL A 297 -14.44 3.13 20.68
C VAL A 297 -14.15 3.84 22.01
N PRO A 298 -13.10 3.44 22.75
CA PRO A 298 -12.76 4.08 24.03
C PRO A 298 -12.50 5.59 23.88
N ALA A 299 -12.98 6.38 24.84
CA ALA A 299 -12.84 7.83 24.81
C ALA A 299 -11.37 8.26 24.77
N GLU A 300 -10.51 7.57 25.52
CA GLU A 300 -9.07 7.87 25.57
C GLU A 300 -8.42 7.72 24.19
N LEU A 301 -8.89 6.77 23.38
CA LEU A 301 -8.39 6.53 22.03
C LEU A 301 -8.82 7.62 21.05
N LEU A 302 -10.05 8.15 21.22
CA LEU A 302 -10.58 9.26 20.43
C LEU A 302 -9.91 10.59 20.80
N GLU A 303 -9.72 10.84 22.10
CA GLU A 303 -9.04 12.01 22.64
C GLU A 303 -7.58 12.08 22.19
N ALA A 304 -6.88 10.94 22.12
CA ALA A 304 -5.53 10.86 21.57
C ALA A 304 -5.44 11.32 20.10
N HIS A 305 -6.56 11.39 19.38
CA HIS A 305 -6.68 11.86 18.00
C HIS A 305 -7.48 13.17 17.89
N GLY A 306 -7.60 13.93 18.98
CA GLY A 306 -8.16 15.28 18.97
C GLY A 306 -9.69 15.36 18.95
N VAL A 307 -10.40 14.27 19.22
CA VAL A 307 -11.85 14.29 19.43
C VAL A 307 -12.14 14.66 20.88
N ALA A 308 -12.82 15.79 21.10
CA ALA A 308 -13.11 16.28 22.45
C ALA A 308 -14.04 15.34 23.24
N ALA A 309 -13.77 15.19 24.53
CA ALA A 309 -14.65 14.50 25.48
C ALA A 309 -16.06 15.14 25.45
N GLY A 310 -17.08 14.34 25.15
CA GLY A 310 -18.47 14.81 25.10
C GLY A 310 -19.02 15.16 23.72
N ALA A 311 -18.29 14.86 22.63
CA ALA A 311 -18.78 14.98 21.25
C ALA A 311 -19.83 13.90 20.86
N GLY A 312 -20.69 13.50 21.79
CA GLY A 312 -21.88 12.70 21.51
C GLY A 312 -23.01 13.56 20.95
N PRO A 313 -23.95 12.96 20.21
CA PRO A 313 -25.13 13.67 19.70
C PRO A 313 -25.99 14.27 20.82
#